data_AF-A0A534TU97-F1
#
_entry.id   AF-A0A534TU97-F1
#
_cell.length_a   1.000
_cell.length_b   1.000
_cell.length_c   1.000
_cell.angle_alpha   90.00
_cell.angle_beta   90.00
_cell.angle_gamma   90.00
#
_symmetry.space_group_name_H-M   'P 1'
#
loop_
_entity.id
_entity.type
_entity.pdbx_description
1 polymer ?
#
loop_
_entity_poly.entity_id
_entity_poly.type
_entity_poly.pdbx_seq_one_letter_code
_entity_poly.pdbx_strand_id
1 'polypeptide(L)'
;MAVLQALIAMIGRAAAVNREPQLLAHTEEHTMTPSAQYPSSRPAPAAVAPEALSTTQLVGQIASKATLLLREEVELARVELKKDVAAEIATAKRLGIAAVVGISAVNLFLVAIVFALTPYVAGWVAAGAIGGLLLLTAALVGALAWQGRVEQPLERTRKTLKEDVQWAKDEMA
;
A
#
# COMPACT_ATOMS: atom_id res chain seq x y z
N MET A 1 -22.33 -25.94 14.33
CA MET A 1 -23.12 -25.12 13.38
C MET A 1 -23.15 -23.64 13.75
N ALA A 2 -23.41 -23.26 15.01
CA ALA A 2 -23.48 -21.85 15.44
C ALA A 2 -22.19 -21.03 15.19
N VAL A 3 -21.02 -21.62 15.38
CA VAL A 3 -19.72 -20.93 15.17
C VAL A 3 -19.46 -20.61 13.70
N LEU A 4 -19.91 -21.47 12.78
CA LEU A 4 -19.74 -21.26 11.33
C LEU A 4 -20.67 -20.14 10.82
N GLN A 5 -21.88 -20.02 11.35
CA GLN A 5 -22.79 -18.92 11.02
C GLN A 5 -22.31 -17.58 11.58
N ALA A 6 -21.73 -17.56 12.78
CA ALA A 6 -21.12 -16.36 13.35
C ALA A 6 -19.93 -15.86 12.50
N LEU A 7 -19.11 -16.78 11.97
CA LEU A 7 -17.97 -16.44 11.12
C LEU A 7 -18.40 -15.86 9.76
N ILE A 8 -19.44 -16.44 9.13
CA ILE A 8 -19.99 -15.95 7.86
C ILE A 8 -20.66 -14.58 8.05
N ALA A 9 -21.39 -14.37 9.14
CA ALA A 9 -22.03 -13.09 9.47
C ALA A 9 -21.00 -11.97 9.76
N MET A 10 -19.85 -12.31 10.34
CA MET A 10 -18.77 -11.35 10.62
C MET A 10 -18.04 -10.90 9.35
N ILE A 11 -17.84 -11.80 8.39
CA ILE A 11 -17.24 -11.47 7.08
C ILE A 11 -18.20 -10.62 6.23
N GLY A 12 -19.51 -10.91 6.25
CA GLY A 12 -20.52 -10.17 5.48
C GLY A 12 -20.75 -8.72 5.95
N ARG A 13 -20.61 -8.44 7.25
CA ARG A 13 -20.79 -7.09 7.81
C ARG A 13 -19.69 -6.11 7.43
N ALA A 14 -18.48 -6.58 7.08
CA ALA A 14 -17.37 -5.72 6.66
C ALA A 14 -17.53 -5.19 5.22
N ALA A 15 -18.31 -5.86 4.36
CA ALA A 15 -18.53 -5.45 2.98
C ALA A 15 -19.71 -4.48 2.79
N ALA A 16 -20.58 -4.32 3.79
CA ALA A 16 -21.83 -3.56 3.68
C ALA A 16 -21.77 -2.13 4.23
N VAL A 17 -20.66 -1.71 4.86
CA VAL A 17 -20.60 -0.45 5.63
C VAL A 17 -20.28 0.81 4.80
N ASN A 18 -20.14 0.70 3.47
CA ASN A 18 -19.73 1.85 2.64
C ASN A 18 -20.49 1.99 1.31
N ARG A 19 -21.81 1.77 1.30
CA ARG A 19 -22.68 2.16 0.19
C ARG A 19 -23.78 3.10 0.70
N GLU A 20 -23.43 4.36 0.91
CA GLU A 20 -24.44 5.41 0.97
C GLU A 20 -24.83 5.84 -0.46
N PRO A 21 -26.13 5.95 -0.77
CA PRO A 21 -26.64 6.44 -2.04
C PRO A 21 -26.66 7.98 -2.06
N GLN A 22 -25.51 8.62 -2.28
CA GLN A 22 -25.41 10.08 -2.46
C GLN A 22 -25.56 10.50 -3.94
N LEU A 23 -26.52 9.90 -4.67
CA LEU A 23 -26.71 10.16 -6.11
C LEU A 23 -28.10 10.68 -6.50
N LEU A 24 -28.96 11.12 -5.57
CA LEU A 24 -30.30 11.59 -5.90
C LEU A 24 -30.80 12.79 -5.06
N ALA A 25 -30.04 13.89 -5.00
CA ALA A 25 -30.58 15.22 -4.68
C ALA A 25 -29.52 16.32 -4.82
N HIS A 26 -29.19 16.72 -6.05
CA HIS A 26 -28.75 18.10 -6.33
C HIS A 26 -28.97 18.41 -7.82
N THR A 27 -30.24 18.31 -8.22
CA THR A 27 -30.75 19.17 -9.30
C THR A 27 -31.31 20.41 -8.62
N GLU A 28 -30.42 21.28 -8.17
CA GLU A 28 -30.80 22.68 -7.97
C GLU A 28 -30.30 23.43 -9.19
N GLU A 29 -31.26 23.96 -9.94
CA GLU A 29 -31.03 24.98 -10.95
C GLU A 29 -30.03 26.01 -10.44
N HIS A 30 -28.91 26.14 -11.14
CA HIS A 30 -28.15 27.38 -11.10
C HIS A 30 -28.94 28.44 -11.87
N THR A 31 -29.97 29.00 -11.23
CA THR A 31 -30.50 30.30 -11.60
C THR A 31 -29.40 31.30 -11.24
N MET A 32 -28.73 31.84 -12.26
CA MET A 32 -27.83 32.98 -12.08
C MET A 32 -28.65 34.15 -11.53
N THR A 33 -28.65 34.35 -10.21
CA THR A 33 -29.02 35.62 -9.58
C THR A 33 -27.86 36.59 -9.73
N PRO A 34 -27.99 37.70 -10.48
CA PRO A 34 -27.03 38.79 -10.44
C PRO A 34 -27.12 39.52 -9.10
N SER A 35 -25.99 40.04 -8.63
CA SER A 35 -25.79 40.96 -7.48
C SER A 35 -25.61 40.33 -6.09
N ALA A 36 -24.42 39.76 -5.86
CA ALA A 36 -23.76 39.87 -4.56
C ALA A 36 -22.70 40.96 -4.67
N GLN A 37 -23.08 42.18 -4.28
CA GLN A 37 -22.18 43.29 -4.00
C GLN A 37 -21.16 42.82 -2.95
N TYR A 38 -19.91 42.59 -3.35
CA TYR A 38 -18.84 42.34 -2.38
C TYR A 38 -18.56 43.65 -1.62
N PRO A 39 -18.73 43.71 -0.28
CA PRO A 39 -18.28 44.85 0.49
C PRO A 39 -16.76 44.93 0.42
N SER A 40 -16.26 45.84 -0.41
CA SER A 40 -14.85 46.19 -0.55
C SER A 40 -14.41 47.06 0.64
N SER A 41 -14.41 46.49 1.83
CA SER A 41 -13.82 47.08 3.04
C SER A 41 -12.68 46.20 3.56
N ARG A 42 -11.74 45.86 2.67
CA ARG A 42 -10.40 45.44 3.11
C ARG A 42 -9.60 46.72 3.34
N PRO A 43 -9.11 46.99 4.56
CA PRO A 43 -8.14 48.07 4.77
C PRO A 43 -6.99 47.83 3.79
N ALA A 44 -6.73 48.80 2.91
CA ALA A 44 -5.53 48.75 2.08
C ALA A 44 -4.34 48.57 3.04
N PRO A 45 -3.56 47.49 2.94
CA PRO A 45 -2.33 47.39 3.72
C PRO A 45 -1.55 48.66 3.42
N ALA A 46 -1.20 49.40 4.48
CA ALA A 46 -0.41 50.62 4.38
C ALA A 46 0.72 50.35 3.38
N ALA A 47 0.71 51.09 2.27
CA ALA A 47 1.70 50.96 1.22
C ALA A 47 3.05 51.22 1.87
N VAL A 48 3.75 50.14 2.23
CA VAL A 48 5.17 50.19 2.55
C VAL A 48 5.79 50.70 1.27
N ALA A 49 6.29 51.94 1.30
CA ALA A 49 6.94 52.55 0.16
C ALA A 49 7.96 51.56 -0.39
N PRO A 50 8.02 51.32 -1.71
CA PRO A 50 9.00 50.46 -2.33
C PRO A 50 10.34 51.19 -2.30
N GLU A 51 10.94 51.30 -1.11
CA GLU A 51 12.38 51.47 -1.02
C GLU A 51 12.96 50.18 -1.62
N ALA A 52 13.48 50.32 -2.84
CA ALA A 52 13.99 49.24 -3.66
C ALA A 52 14.85 48.28 -2.82
N LEU A 53 14.27 47.14 -2.44
CA LEU A 53 15.02 46.04 -1.88
C LEU A 53 16.16 45.78 -2.86
N SER A 54 17.39 45.90 -2.37
CA SER A 54 18.56 45.63 -3.20
C SER A 54 18.46 44.21 -3.77
N THR A 55 18.97 43.98 -4.98
CA THR A 55 18.95 42.66 -5.65
C THR A 55 19.44 41.54 -4.72
N THR A 56 20.42 41.85 -3.84
CA THR A 56 20.95 40.95 -2.81
C THR A 56 19.92 40.57 -1.74
N GLN A 57 19.06 41.49 -1.30
CA GLN A 57 18.00 41.21 -0.33
C GLN A 57 16.87 40.36 -0.94
N LEU A 58 16.55 40.52 -2.22
CA LEU A 58 15.59 39.65 -2.93
C LEU A 58 16.11 38.21 -3.04
N VAL A 59 17.38 38.05 -3.44
CA VAL A 59 18.02 36.73 -3.53
C VAL A 59 18.05 36.04 -2.16
N GLY A 60 18.34 36.79 -1.09
CA GLY A 60 18.29 36.28 0.29
C GLY A 60 16.88 35.79 0.69
N GLN A 61 15.82 36.51 0.33
CA GLN A 61 14.45 36.10 0.61
C GLN A 61 14.02 34.88 -0.22
N ILE A 62 14.41 34.79 -1.49
CA ILE A 62 14.12 33.62 -2.34
C ILE A 62 14.84 32.39 -1.80
N ALA A 63 16.12 32.50 -1.42
CA ALA A 63 16.87 31.42 -0.80
C ALA A 63 16.25 30.96 0.53
N SER A 64 15.79 31.91 1.35
CA SER A 64 15.08 31.59 2.59
C SER A 64 13.75 30.88 2.34
N LYS A 65 12.98 31.29 1.33
CA LYS A 65 11.72 30.63 0.97
C LYS A 65 11.94 29.25 0.35
N ALA A 66 12.96 29.08 -0.48
CA ALA A 66 13.34 27.78 -1.03
C ALA A 66 13.74 26.79 0.08
N THR A 67 14.48 27.27 1.09
CA THR A 67 14.84 26.45 2.27
C THR A 67 13.62 26.07 3.10
N LEU A 68 12.64 26.96 3.22
CA LEU A 68 11.38 26.68 3.92
C LEU A 68 10.56 25.60 3.20
N LEU A 69 10.38 25.72 1.89
CA LEU A 69 9.68 24.73 1.07
C LEU A 69 10.34 23.35 1.14
N LEU A 70 11.68 23.31 1.07
CA LEU A 70 12.40 22.04 1.19
C LEU A 70 12.16 21.36 2.54
N ARG A 71 12.11 22.14 3.63
CA ARG A 71 11.82 21.59 4.97
C ARG A 71 10.39 21.05 5.04
N GLU A 72 9.43 21.75 4.46
CA GLU A 72 8.03 21.33 4.40
C GLU A 72 7.85 20.05 3.57
N GLU A 73 8.47 19.96 2.40
CA GLU A 73 8.44 18.74 1.55
C GLU A 73 9.08 17.55 2.27
N VAL A 74 10.19 17.75 2.98
CA VAL A 74 10.82 16.68 3.78
C VAL A 74 9.92 16.26 4.94
N GLU A 75 9.25 17.21 5.59
CA GLU A 75 8.32 16.91 6.68
C GLU A 75 7.09 16.15 6.16
N LEU A 76 6.53 16.57 5.04
CA LEU A 76 5.41 15.91 4.37
C LEU A 76 5.78 14.50 3.95
N ALA A 77 6.88 14.33 3.20
CA ALA A 77 7.38 13.03 2.77
C ALA A 77 7.62 12.11 3.97
N ARG A 78 8.09 12.64 5.11
CA ARG A 78 8.30 11.85 6.34
C ARG A 78 6.98 11.40 6.96
N VAL A 79 5.94 12.23 6.94
CA VAL A 79 4.60 11.87 7.44
C VAL A 79 3.95 10.84 6.54
N GLU A 80 4.01 11.03 5.23
CA GLU A 80 3.46 10.11 4.23
C GLU A 80 4.15 8.75 4.31
N LEU A 81 5.50 8.72 4.34
CA LEU A 81 6.25 7.48 4.50
C LEU A 81 5.85 6.72 5.78
N LYS A 82 5.67 7.40 6.91
CA LYS A 82 5.22 6.74 8.16
C LYS A 82 3.82 6.15 8.02
N LYS A 83 2.91 6.87 7.39
CA LYS A 83 1.53 6.42 7.15
C LYS A 83 1.52 5.19 6.24
N ASP A 84 2.30 5.22 5.17
CA ASP A 84 2.39 4.13 4.21
C ASP A 84 3.01 2.88 4.84
N VAL A 85 4.13 3.04 5.55
CA VAL A 85 4.77 1.95 6.30
C VAL A 85 3.81 1.35 7.34
N ALA A 86 3.07 2.18 8.09
CA ALA A 86 2.11 1.69 9.06
C ALA A 86 0.95 0.91 8.40
N ALA A 87 0.46 1.38 7.24
CA ALA A 87 -0.57 0.70 6.47
C ALA A 87 -0.06 -0.64 5.89
N GLU A 88 1.17 -0.67 5.42
CA GLU A 88 1.81 -1.88 4.89
C GLU A 88 2.06 -2.91 6.00
N ILE A 89 2.55 -2.48 7.18
CA ILE A 89 2.69 -3.34 8.35
C ILE A 89 1.35 -3.92 8.80
N ALA A 90 0.30 -3.09 8.83
CA ALA A 90 -1.05 -3.56 9.19
C ALA A 90 -1.55 -4.63 8.19
N THR A 91 -1.23 -4.47 6.91
CA THR A 91 -1.56 -5.45 5.86
C THR A 91 -0.74 -6.72 6.02
N ALA A 92 0.57 -6.61 6.21
CA ALA A 92 1.46 -7.74 6.45
C ALA A 92 1.04 -8.54 7.70
N LYS A 93 0.62 -7.87 8.77
CA LYS A 93 0.08 -8.52 9.98
C LYS A 93 -1.17 -9.35 9.66
N ARG A 94 -2.14 -8.78 8.93
CA ARG A 94 -3.36 -9.50 8.54
C ARG A 94 -3.03 -10.70 7.65
N LEU A 95 -2.12 -10.52 6.70
CA LEU A 95 -1.66 -11.59 5.82
C LEU A 95 -0.95 -12.70 6.61
N GLY A 96 -0.12 -12.35 7.59
CA GLY A 96 0.53 -13.30 8.48
C GLY A 96 -0.46 -14.14 9.28
N ILE A 97 -1.51 -13.51 9.84
CA ILE A 97 -2.58 -14.23 10.54
C ILE A 97 -3.32 -15.16 9.57
N ALA A 98 -3.69 -14.65 8.38
CA ALA A 98 -4.36 -15.45 7.36
C ALA A 98 -3.50 -16.66 6.92
N ALA A 99 -2.19 -16.49 6.78
CA ALA A 99 -1.26 -17.58 6.45
C ALA A 99 -1.25 -18.65 7.55
N VAL A 100 -1.13 -18.27 8.83
CA VAL A 100 -1.13 -19.23 9.95
C VAL A 100 -2.46 -19.99 10.02
N VAL A 101 -3.59 -19.30 9.90
CA VAL A 101 -4.92 -19.93 9.91
C VAL A 101 -5.10 -20.84 8.69
N GLY A 102 -4.70 -20.40 7.50
CA GLY A 102 -4.77 -21.18 6.27
C GLY A 102 -3.94 -22.46 6.34
N ILE A 103 -2.68 -22.37 6.80
CA ILE A 103 -1.82 -23.54 7.00
C ILE A 103 -2.43 -24.49 8.03
N SER A 104 -2.97 -23.96 9.13
CA SER A 104 -3.62 -24.78 10.16
C SER A 104 -4.86 -25.51 9.62
N ALA A 105 -5.69 -24.83 8.82
CA ALA A 105 -6.86 -25.42 8.19
C ALA A 105 -6.49 -26.53 7.20
N VAL A 106 -5.47 -26.32 6.37
CA VAL A 106 -4.95 -27.37 5.46
C VAL A 106 -4.48 -28.58 6.26
N ASN A 107 -3.72 -28.39 7.34
CA ASN A 107 -3.28 -29.50 8.20
C ASN A 107 -4.46 -30.28 8.78
N LEU A 108 -5.49 -29.60 9.30
CA LEU A 108 -6.68 -30.26 9.81
C LEU A 108 -7.44 -31.03 8.72
N PHE A 109 -7.52 -30.51 7.50
CA PHE A 109 -8.10 -31.24 6.38
C PHE A 109 -7.29 -32.47 5.98
N LEU A 110 -5.95 -32.40 5.98
CA LEU A 110 -5.11 -33.57 5.71
C LEU A 110 -5.33 -34.66 6.76
N VAL A 111 -5.35 -34.28 8.04
CA VAL A 111 -5.67 -35.21 9.14
C VAL A 111 -7.07 -35.81 8.97
N ALA A 112 -8.06 -34.99 8.59
CA ALA A 112 -9.42 -35.47 8.34
C ALA A 112 -9.48 -36.47 7.17
N ILE A 113 -8.73 -36.24 6.09
CA ILE A 113 -8.63 -37.18 4.97
C ILE A 113 -8.02 -38.51 5.44
N VAL A 114 -6.93 -38.47 6.21
CA VAL A 114 -6.31 -39.68 6.76
C VAL A 114 -7.30 -40.46 7.63
N PHE A 115 -8.02 -39.77 8.51
CA PHE A 115 -9.08 -40.40 9.32
C PHE A 115 -10.21 -40.98 8.47
N ALA A 116 -10.63 -40.29 7.40
CA ALA A 116 -11.65 -40.79 6.47
C ALA A 116 -11.21 -42.07 5.73
N LEU A 117 -9.90 -42.26 5.53
CA LEU A 117 -9.33 -43.45 4.88
C LEU A 117 -9.06 -44.61 5.84
N THR A 118 -8.93 -44.35 7.15
CA THR A 118 -8.61 -45.40 8.14
C THR A 118 -9.59 -46.57 8.25
N PRO A 119 -10.89 -46.46 7.90
CA PRO A 119 -11.78 -47.63 7.85
C PRO A 119 -11.41 -48.63 6.75
N TYR A 120 -10.67 -48.18 5.71
CA TYR A 120 -10.35 -48.99 4.54
C TYR A 120 -8.90 -49.52 4.56
N VAL A 121 -7.98 -48.77 5.18
CA VAL A 121 -6.54 -49.11 5.22
C VAL A 121 -5.93 -48.74 6.57
N ALA A 122 -4.78 -49.33 6.91
CA ALA A 122 -4.05 -48.97 8.12
C ALA A 122 -3.67 -47.46 8.11
N GLY A 123 -3.79 -46.79 9.25
CA GLY A 123 -3.61 -45.34 9.35
C GLY A 123 -2.26 -44.83 8.85
N TRP A 124 -1.18 -45.61 9.05
CA TRP A 124 0.15 -45.27 8.53
C TRP A 124 0.23 -45.35 7.00
N VAL A 125 -0.52 -46.25 6.37
CA VAL A 125 -0.61 -46.35 4.90
C VAL A 125 -1.38 -45.17 4.33
N ALA A 126 -2.51 -44.79 4.94
CA ALA A 126 -3.28 -43.61 4.55
C ALA A 126 -2.44 -42.33 4.66
N ALA A 127 -1.77 -42.13 5.80
CA ALA A 127 -0.89 -40.99 6.02
C ALA A 127 0.29 -40.96 5.03
N GLY A 128 0.92 -42.12 4.79
CA GLY A 128 2.01 -42.27 3.83
C GLY A 128 1.58 -41.96 2.39
N ALA A 129 0.41 -42.42 1.96
CA ALA A 129 -0.11 -42.16 0.61
C ALA A 129 -0.41 -40.67 0.38
N ILE A 130 -1.12 -40.02 1.30
CA ILE A 130 -1.46 -38.59 1.19
C ILE A 130 -0.20 -37.73 1.31
N GLY A 131 0.70 -38.04 2.26
CA GLY A 131 1.97 -37.34 2.42
C GLY A 131 2.88 -37.49 1.21
N GLY A 132 2.98 -38.70 0.64
CA GLY A 132 3.74 -38.97 -0.57
C GLY A 132 3.21 -38.21 -1.78
N LEU A 133 1.89 -38.18 -1.97
CA LEU A 133 1.25 -37.40 -3.03
C LEU A 133 1.55 -35.89 -2.89
N LEU A 134 1.48 -35.35 -1.67
CA LEU A 134 1.84 -33.96 -1.40
C LEU A 134 3.31 -33.66 -1.67
N LEU A 135 4.22 -34.56 -1.28
CA LEU A 135 5.64 -34.38 -1.55
C LEU A 135 5.95 -34.39 -3.04
N LEU A 136 5.32 -35.28 -3.81
CA LEU A 136 5.51 -35.33 -5.26
C LEU A 136 4.96 -34.08 -5.94
N THR A 137 3.77 -33.61 -5.56
CA THR A 137 3.20 -32.38 -6.11
C THR A 137 4.03 -31.15 -5.72
N ALA A 138 4.50 -31.06 -4.47
CA ALA A 138 5.39 -29.99 -4.02
C ALA A 138 6.74 -30.00 -4.77
N ALA A 139 7.33 -31.17 -5.01
CA ALA A 139 8.56 -31.30 -5.78
C ALA A 139 8.38 -30.85 -7.23
N LEU A 140 7.28 -31.25 -7.88
CA LEU A 140 6.99 -30.86 -9.26
C LEU A 140 6.77 -29.34 -9.38
N VAL A 141 5.90 -28.77 -8.55
CA VAL A 141 5.63 -27.33 -8.55
C VAL A 141 6.88 -26.54 -8.20
N GLY A 142 7.64 -27.01 -7.20
CA GLY A 142 8.91 -26.39 -6.80
C GLY A 142 9.94 -26.39 -7.94
N ALA A 143 10.07 -27.50 -8.66
CA ALA A 143 10.96 -27.59 -9.81
C ALA A 143 10.55 -26.64 -10.94
N LEU A 144 9.27 -26.60 -11.29
CA LEU A 144 8.74 -25.70 -12.32
C LEU A 144 8.90 -24.22 -11.92
N ALA A 145 8.63 -23.88 -10.67
CA ALA A 145 8.83 -22.53 -10.16
C ALA A 145 10.31 -22.12 -10.16
N TRP A 146 11.21 -23.05 -9.82
CA TRP A 146 12.65 -22.81 -9.83
C TRP A 146 13.18 -22.55 -11.25
N GLN A 147 12.63 -23.22 -12.26
CA GLN A 147 12.97 -22.97 -13.66
C GLN A 147 12.53 -21.57 -14.15
N GLY A 148 11.43 -21.04 -13.60
CA GLY A 148 10.90 -19.72 -13.94
C GLY A 148 11.52 -18.54 -13.17
N ARG A 149 12.57 -18.76 -12.37
CA ARG A 149 13.15 -17.71 -11.52
C ARG A 149 13.81 -16.60 -12.36
N VAL A 150 13.62 -15.35 -11.93
CA VAL A 150 14.30 -14.20 -12.55
C VAL A 150 15.74 -14.14 -12.05
N GLU A 151 16.70 -14.43 -12.93
CA GLU A 151 18.13 -14.46 -12.56
C GLU A 151 18.75 -13.07 -12.43
N GLN A 152 18.21 -12.06 -13.11
CA GLN A 152 18.71 -10.68 -13.05
C GLN A 152 17.56 -9.69 -12.78
N PRO A 153 17.18 -9.48 -11.50
CA PRO A 153 16.17 -8.50 -11.17
C PRO A 153 16.67 -7.08 -11.47
N LEU A 154 15.80 -6.27 -12.07
CA LEU A 154 15.98 -4.82 -12.28
C LEU A 154 17.29 -4.45 -13.01
N GLU A 155 17.70 -5.26 -14.00
CA GLU A 155 18.95 -5.05 -14.74
C GLU A 155 19.10 -3.62 -15.30
N ARG A 156 18.02 -3.08 -15.88
CA ARG A 156 18.00 -1.72 -16.44
C ARG A 156 18.20 -0.65 -15.37
N THR A 157 17.49 -0.73 -14.25
CA THR A 157 17.63 0.20 -13.13
C THR A 157 19.03 0.14 -12.54
N ARG A 158 19.59 -1.07 -12.37
CA ARG A 158 20.98 -1.23 -11.89
C ARG A 158 21.99 -0.65 -12.87
N LYS A 159 21.74 -0.75 -14.17
CA LYS A 159 22.60 -0.16 -15.20
C LYS A 159 22.57 1.37 -15.12
N THR A 160 21.38 1.97 -15.12
CA THR A 160 21.24 3.43 -15.02
C THR A 160 21.86 3.97 -13.74
N LEU A 161 21.62 3.35 -12.57
CA LEU A 161 22.25 3.78 -11.33
C LEU A 161 23.78 3.67 -11.34
N LYS A 162 24.34 2.67 -12.02
CA LYS A 162 25.80 2.56 -12.18
C LYS A 162 26.34 3.66 -13.08
N GLU A 163 25.63 3.98 -14.16
CA GLU A 163 25.98 5.07 -15.06
C GLU A 163 25.93 6.41 -14.31
N ASP A 164 24.86 6.69 -13.56
CA ASP A 164 24.70 7.92 -12.78
C ASP A 164 25.81 8.09 -11.73
N VAL A 165 26.17 7.01 -11.03
CA VAL A 165 27.28 7.02 -10.06
C VAL A 165 28.63 7.23 -10.76
N GLN A 166 28.80 6.73 -11.98
CA GLN A 166 30.03 6.90 -12.74
C GLN A 166 30.17 8.37 -13.20
N TRP A 167 29.12 8.95 -13.78
CA TRP A 167 29.08 10.36 -14.15
C TRP A 167 29.38 11.28 -12.95
N ALA A 168 28.80 11.00 -11.78
CA ALA A 168 29.06 11.80 -10.58
C ALA A 168 30.51 11.70 -10.08
N LYS A 169 31.21 10.58 -10.33
CA LYS A 169 32.63 10.42 -9.97
C LYS A 169 33.53 11.14 -10.96
N ASP A 170 33.23 11.05 -12.24
CA ASP A 170 34.02 11.66 -13.31
C ASP A 170 33.94 13.20 -13.22
N GLU A 171 32.83 13.77 -12.73
CA GLU A 171 32.69 15.22 -12.49
C GLU A 171 33.43 15.71 -11.23
N MET A 172 33.72 14.83 -10.26
CA MET A 172 34.43 15.18 -9.02
C MET A 172 35.95 14.96 -9.09
N ALA A 173 36.48 14.45 -10.20
CA ALA A 173 37.90 14.16 -10.43
C ALA A 173 38.55 15.21 -11.33
#